data_AF-A0A2P4PEF9-F1
#
_entry.id   AF-A0A2P4PEF9-F1
#
_cell.length_a   1.000
_cell.length_b   1.000
_cell.length_c   1.000
_cell.angle_alpha   90.00
_cell.angle_beta   90.00
_cell.angle_gamma   90.00
#
_symmetry.space_group_name_H-M   'P 1'
#
loop_
_entity.id
_entity.type
_entity.pdbx_description
1 polymer ?
#
loop_
_entity_poly.entity_id
_entity_poly.type
_entity_poly.pdbx_seq_one_letter_code
_entity_poly.pdbx_strand_id
1 'polypeptide(L)'
;ETEYNRYKKELDETSKFYAEVSEPGQEILMFRRRLSKQSTVVNVFWKLQVESQSIVVRSKLKEKKAKAKVLKLQANQHVTITTVAIEQIQQYARSTNTGITKRFYDDDNEKTAKRTRTNKSEVDNSDSEGNNNFHAENYDHQDLGQTDDELEKSLSVIVIKHREEIKIKVATILIKVSE
;
A
#
# COMPACT_ATOMS: atom_id res chain seq x y z
N GLU A 1 -53.12 15.65 20.66
CA GLU A 1 -52.00 15.48 21.60
C GLU A 1 -52.14 14.09 22.20
N THR A 2 -51.13 13.22 22.09
CA THR A 2 -51.24 11.83 22.57
C THR A 2 -51.18 11.79 24.10
N GLU A 3 -51.90 10.86 24.72
CA GLU A 3 -51.95 10.66 26.18
C GLU A 3 -50.54 10.56 26.79
N TYR A 4 -49.62 9.94 26.07
CA TYR A 4 -48.19 9.88 26.39
C TYR A 4 -47.55 11.26 26.62
N ASN A 5 -47.83 12.24 25.76
CA ASN A 5 -47.25 13.58 25.89
C ASN A 5 -47.80 14.31 27.11
N ARG A 6 -49.07 14.06 27.47
CA ARG A 6 -49.70 14.64 28.66
C ARG A 6 -49.07 14.08 29.94
N TYR A 7 -48.99 12.75 30.06
CA TYR A 7 -48.33 12.09 31.19
C TYR A 7 -46.86 12.48 31.33
N LYS A 8 -46.15 12.60 30.21
CA LYS A 8 -44.75 13.03 30.21
C LYS A 8 -44.59 14.44 30.76
N LYS A 9 -45.46 15.36 30.37
CA LYS A 9 -45.47 16.75 30.85
C LYS A 9 -45.77 16.82 32.35
N GLU A 10 -46.79 16.09 32.82
CA GLU A 10 -47.13 16.02 34.25
C GLU A 10 -45.98 15.43 35.09
N LEU A 11 -45.32 14.38 34.59
CA LEU A 11 -44.18 13.76 35.25
C LEU A 11 -42.99 14.73 35.33
N ASP A 12 -42.69 15.46 34.25
CA ASP A 12 -41.63 16.47 34.22
C ASP A 12 -41.91 17.63 35.19
N GLU A 13 -43.16 18.11 35.26
CA GLU A 13 -43.59 19.15 36.20
C GLU A 13 -43.45 18.69 37.66
N THR A 14 -43.88 17.47 37.97
CA THR A 14 -43.78 16.90 39.32
C THR A 14 -42.32 16.66 39.71
N SER A 15 -41.50 16.18 38.78
CA SER A 15 -40.06 15.98 38.99
C SER A 15 -39.34 17.29 39.26
N LYS A 16 -39.70 18.36 38.54
CA LYS A 16 -39.17 19.71 38.76
C LYS A 16 -39.56 20.25 40.14
N PHE A 17 -40.84 20.14 40.50
CA PHE A 17 -41.32 20.56 41.82
C PHE A 17 -40.54 19.83 42.93
N TYR A 18 -40.47 18.51 42.88
CA TYR A 18 -39.76 17.71 43.89
C TYR A 18 -38.27 18.08 44.03
N ALA A 19 -37.63 18.45 42.92
CA ALA A 19 -36.24 18.90 42.93
C ALA A 19 -36.04 20.32 43.50
N GLU A 20 -37.06 21.17 43.48
CA GLU A 20 -36.99 22.55 44.00
C GLU A 20 -37.32 22.61 45.50
N VAL A 21 -38.33 21.86 45.96
CA VAL A 21 -38.80 21.91 47.35
C VAL A 21 -38.17 20.88 48.30
N SER A 22 -37.48 19.84 47.79
CA SER A 22 -36.95 18.76 48.62
C SER A 22 -35.44 18.64 48.53
N GLU A 23 -34.76 18.57 49.69
CA GLU A 23 -33.31 18.37 49.78
C GLU A 23 -32.87 17.05 49.11
N PRO A 24 -33.54 15.90 49.33
CA PRO A 24 -33.35 14.68 48.53
C PRO A 24 -33.50 14.89 47.01
N GLY A 25 -34.43 15.74 46.58
CA GLY A 25 -34.65 16.05 45.17
C GLY A 25 -33.47 16.82 44.55
N GLN A 26 -32.88 17.75 45.31
CA GLN A 26 -31.67 18.48 44.90
C GLN A 26 -30.45 17.55 44.81
N GLU A 27 -30.30 16.61 45.76
CA GLU A 27 -29.24 15.61 45.74
C GLU A 27 -29.31 14.72 44.49
N ILE A 28 -30.50 14.21 44.15
CA ILE A 28 -30.73 13.40 42.94
C ILE A 28 -30.35 14.18 41.67
N LEU A 29 -30.69 15.47 41.61
CA LEU A 29 -30.39 16.32 40.45
C LEU A 29 -28.89 16.56 40.30
N MET A 30 -28.17 16.76 41.42
CA MET A 30 -26.72 16.86 41.46
C MET A 30 -26.04 15.54 41.06
N PHE A 31 -26.58 14.41 41.50
CA PHE A 31 -26.10 13.07 41.12
C PHE A 31 -26.24 12.84 39.61
N ARG A 32 -27.41 13.17 39.04
CA ARG A 32 -27.68 13.07 37.59
C ARG A 32 -26.73 13.96 36.77
N ARG A 33 -26.44 15.18 37.23
CA ARG A 33 -25.46 16.07 36.59
C ARG A 33 -24.04 15.50 36.64
N ARG A 34 -23.64 14.89 37.75
CA ARG A 34 -22.33 14.22 37.87
C ARG A 34 -22.20 13.04 36.90
N LEU A 35 -23.22 12.19 36.82
CA LEU A 35 -23.27 11.07 35.87
C LEU A 35 -23.23 11.54 34.41
N SER A 36 -23.96 12.60 34.07
CA SER A 36 -23.95 13.19 32.72
C SER A 36 -22.55 13.74 32.34
N LYS A 37 -21.87 14.41 33.27
CA LYS A 37 -20.50 14.88 33.07
C LYS A 37 -19.53 13.71 32.87
N GLN A 38 -19.62 12.67 33.70
CA GLN A 38 -18.81 11.45 33.54
C GLN A 38 -19.07 10.76 32.20
N SER A 39 -20.34 10.65 31.80
CA SER A 39 -20.73 10.07 30.50
C SER A 39 -20.13 10.85 29.33
N THR A 40 -20.12 12.19 29.40
CA THR A 40 -19.50 13.04 28.36
C THR A 40 -18.00 12.81 28.27
N VAL A 41 -17.30 12.78 29.42
CA VAL A 41 -15.85 12.54 29.48
C VAL A 41 -15.49 11.16 28.94
N VAL A 42 -16.23 10.12 29.33
CA VAL A 42 -16.04 8.75 28.84
C VAL A 42 -16.27 8.67 27.33
N ASN A 43 -17.30 9.34 26.82
CA ASN A 43 -17.60 9.34 25.39
C ASN A 43 -16.51 10.08 24.57
N VAL A 44 -16.00 11.22 25.08
CA VAL A 44 -14.88 11.93 24.46
C VAL A 44 -13.61 11.07 24.47
N PHE A 45 -13.31 10.41 25.59
CA PHE A 45 -12.17 9.50 25.70
C PHE A 45 -12.22 8.40 24.64
N TRP A 46 -13.37 7.71 24.50
CA TRP A 46 -13.50 6.65 23.51
C TRP A 46 -13.43 7.16 22.07
N LYS A 47 -13.96 8.35 21.78
CA LYS A 47 -13.79 8.98 20.44
C LYS A 47 -12.32 9.23 20.12
N LEU A 48 -11.59 9.83 21.04
CA LEU A 48 -10.14 10.09 20.88
C LEU A 48 -9.35 8.80 20.75
N GLN A 49 -9.70 7.76 21.51
CA GLN A 49 -9.02 6.47 21.45
C GLN A 49 -9.21 5.79 20.08
N VAL A 50 -10.41 5.83 19.52
CA VAL A 50 -10.70 5.30 18.18
C VAL A 50 -9.96 6.11 17.10
N GLU A 51 -9.95 7.43 17.22
CA GLU A 51 -9.25 8.31 16.28
C GLU A 51 -7.73 8.08 16.31
N SER A 52 -7.13 7.97 17.50
CA SER A 52 -5.72 7.64 17.68
C SER A 52 -5.34 6.31 17.05
N GLN A 53 -6.12 5.25 17.31
CA GLN A 53 -5.88 3.94 16.69
C GLN A 53 -6.04 4.01 15.16
N SER A 54 -7.01 4.76 14.66
CA SER A 54 -7.19 4.96 13.21
C SER A 54 -5.97 5.63 12.57
N ILE A 55 -5.40 6.66 13.22
CA ILE A 55 -4.19 7.34 12.76
C ILE A 55 -3.00 6.37 12.71
N VAL A 56 -2.80 5.57 13.76
CA VAL A 56 -1.70 4.58 13.82
C VAL A 56 -1.83 3.51 12.73
N VAL A 57 -3.05 3.02 12.47
CA VAL A 57 -3.28 2.05 11.39
C VAL A 57 -3.00 2.68 10.03
N ARG A 58 -3.47 3.91 9.79
CA ARG A 58 -3.22 4.65 8.54
C ARG A 58 -1.73 4.91 8.32
N SER A 59 -0.97 5.28 9.35
CA SER A 59 0.46 5.52 9.23
C SER A 59 1.24 4.25 8.90
N LYS A 60 0.97 3.14 9.61
CA LYS A 60 1.57 1.82 9.32
C LYS A 60 1.28 1.35 7.90
N LEU A 61 0.08 1.61 7.38
CA LEU A 61 -0.28 1.26 6.00
C LEU A 61 0.51 2.09 4.98
N LYS A 62 0.61 3.41 5.19
CA LYS A 62 1.43 4.29 4.33
C LYS A 62 2.90 3.84 4.32
N GLU A 63 3.44 3.48 5.47
CA GLU A 63 4.80 2.95 5.59
C GLU A 63 4.97 1.64 4.81
N LYS A 64 4.03 0.70 4.94
CA LYS A 64 4.04 -0.56 4.16
C LYS A 64 3.96 -0.29 2.65
N LYS A 65 3.11 0.63 2.20
CA LYS A 65 3.00 1.01 0.77
C LYS A 65 4.31 1.61 0.26
N ALA A 66 4.97 2.44 1.07
CA ALA A 66 6.28 2.99 0.72
C ALA A 66 7.36 1.90 0.60
N LYS A 67 7.44 0.98 1.58
CA LYS A 67 8.37 -0.16 1.55
C LYS A 67 8.14 -1.07 0.33
N ALA A 68 6.89 -1.34 -0.02
CA ALA A 68 6.56 -2.13 -1.21
C ALA A 68 7.03 -1.46 -2.52
N LYS A 69 6.89 -0.13 -2.64
CA LYS A 69 7.43 0.62 -3.79
C LYS A 69 8.95 0.52 -3.89
N VAL A 70 9.66 0.60 -2.76
CA VAL A 70 11.13 0.44 -2.72
C VAL A 70 11.53 -0.96 -3.18
N LEU A 71 10.88 -2.01 -2.67
CA LEU A 71 11.15 -3.39 -3.07
C LEU A 71 10.91 -3.59 -4.58
N LYS A 72 9.83 -3.02 -5.13
CA LYS A 72 9.56 -3.06 -6.57
C LYS A 72 10.67 -2.39 -7.38
N LEU A 73 11.16 -1.23 -6.92
CA LEU A 73 12.26 -0.53 -7.59
C LEU A 73 13.55 -1.35 -7.54
N GLN A 74 13.87 -1.96 -6.40
CA GLN A 74 15.03 -2.86 -6.25
C GLN A 74 14.93 -4.06 -7.19
N ALA A 75 13.77 -4.71 -7.27
CA ALA A 75 13.55 -5.83 -8.20
C ALA A 75 13.78 -5.41 -9.66
N ASN A 76 13.24 -4.26 -10.06
CA ASN A 76 13.46 -3.73 -11.41
C ASN A 76 14.95 -3.46 -11.69
N GLN A 77 15.67 -2.86 -10.75
CA GLN A 77 17.11 -2.63 -10.87
C GLN A 77 17.89 -3.94 -11.03
N HIS A 78 17.57 -4.96 -10.23
CA HIS A 78 18.21 -6.28 -10.35
C HIS A 78 17.98 -6.93 -11.72
N VAL A 79 16.76 -6.82 -12.26
CA VAL A 79 16.45 -7.29 -13.61
C VAL A 79 17.30 -6.55 -14.64
N THR A 80 17.35 -5.21 -14.60
CA THR A 80 18.15 -4.42 -15.53
C THR A 80 19.63 -4.79 -15.50
N ILE A 81 20.23 -4.90 -14.30
CA ILE A 81 21.63 -5.28 -14.15
C ILE A 81 21.87 -6.67 -14.75
N THR A 82 20.98 -7.61 -14.49
CA THR A 82 21.08 -8.99 -15.00
C THR A 82 20.99 -9.01 -16.52
N THR A 83 20.03 -8.28 -17.10
CA THR A 83 19.87 -8.18 -18.57
C THR A 83 21.13 -7.60 -19.22
N VAL A 84 21.65 -6.48 -18.72
CA VAL A 84 22.87 -5.85 -19.26
C VAL A 84 24.08 -6.78 -19.14
N ALA A 85 24.22 -7.50 -18.02
CA ALA A 85 25.30 -8.46 -17.84
C ALA A 85 25.20 -9.63 -18.84
N ILE A 86 23.98 -10.15 -19.08
CA ILE A 86 23.73 -11.19 -20.08
C ILE A 86 24.10 -10.68 -21.49
N GLU A 87 23.69 -9.47 -21.85
CA GLU A 87 24.03 -8.85 -23.14
C GLU A 87 25.54 -8.73 -23.33
N GLN A 88 26.27 -8.29 -22.30
CA GLN A 88 27.73 -8.19 -22.35
C GLN A 88 28.41 -9.56 -22.53
N ILE A 89 27.96 -10.58 -21.80
CA ILE A 89 28.47 -11.96 -21.95
C ILE A 89 28.21 -12.47 -23.37
N GLN A 90 27.01 -12.24 -23.90
CA GLN A 90 26.64 -12.64 -25.26
C GLN A 90 27.48 -11.91 -26.32
N GLN A 91 27.68 -10.59 -26.17
CA GLN A 91 28.52 -9.81 -27.07
C GLN A 91 29.97 -10.29 -27.06
N TYR A 92 30.53 -10.57 -25.87
CA TYR A 92 31.87 -11.13 -25.75
C TYR A 92 31.99 -12.50 -26.43
N ALA A 93 31.03 -13.40 -26.22
CA ALA A 93 31.00 -14.71 -26.87
C ALA A 93 30.93 -14.59 -28.41
N ARG A 94 30.07 -13.69 -28.93
CA ARG A 94 29.97 -13.41 -30.37
C ARG A 94 31.27 -12.84 -30.92
N SER A 95 31.84 -11.82 -30.29
CA SER A 95 33.11 -11.21 -30.71
C SER A 95 34.25 -12.22 -30.72
N THR A 96 34.30 -13.10 -29.72
CA THR A 96 35.34 -14.14 -29.63
C THR A 96 35.16 -15.16 -30.76
N ASN A 97 33.93 -15.63 -31.00
CA ASN A 97 33.64 -16.54 -32.09
C ASN A 97 33.94 -15.91 -33.46
N THR A 98 33.50 -14.69 -33.72
CA THR A 98 33.82 -13.97 -34.97
C THR A 98 35.33 -13.79 -35.14
N GLY A 99 36.06 -13.43 -34.08
CA GLY A 99 37.53 -13.29 -34.15
C GLY A 99 38.26 -14.63 -34.35
N ILE A 100 37.70 -15.74 -33.88
CA ILE A 100 38.22 -17.09 -34.13
C ILE A 100 37.91 -17.53 -35.56
N THR A 101 36.65 -17.42 -35.99
CA THR A 101 36.20 -17.71 -37.36
C THR A 101 36.98 -16.90 -38.39
N LYS A 102 37.14 -15.59 -38.18
CA LYS A 102 37.92 -14.72 -39.06
C LYS A 102 39.35 -15.22 -39.20
N ARG A 103 40.00 -15.62 -38.10
CA ARG A 103 41.35 -16.22 -38.14
C ARG A 103 41.38 -17.54 -38.92
N PHE A 104 40.39 -18.41 -38.75
CA PHE A 104 40.35 -19.69 -39.46
C PHE A 104 40.08 -19.57 -40.96
N TYR A 105 39.21 -18.65 -41.40
CA TYR A 105 38.87 -18.48 -42.81
C TYR A 105 39.81 -17.52 -43.55
N ASP A 106 40.43 -16.56 -42.86
CA ASP A 106 41.43 -15.66 -43.46
C ASP A 106 42.81 -16.35 -43.59
N ASP A 107 43.16 -17.33 -42.71
CA ASP A 107 44.39 -18.14 -42.87
C ASP A 107 44.33 -19.06 -44.10
N ASP A 108 43.15 -19.58 -44.46
CA ASP A 108 42.99 -20.44 -45.64
C ASP A 108 43.07 -19.66 -46.96
N ASN A 109 42.84 -18.33 -46.92
CA ASN A 109 42.96 -17.47 -48.10
C ASN A 109 44.35 -16.81 -48.22
N GLU A 110 45.18 -16.87 -47.17
CA GLU A 110 46.60 -16.48 -47.21
C GLU A 110 47.53 -17.69 -47.44
N LYS A 111 47.58 -18.09 -48.72
CA LYS A 111 48.80 -18.59 -49.39
C LYS A 111 49.26 -20.02 -49.07
N THR A 112 48.90 -20.89 -50.01
CA THR A 112 49.82 -21.80 -50.74
C THR A 112 51.00 -21.10 -51.45
N ALA A 113 51.37 -19.88 -51.08
CA ALA A 113 52.47 -19.15 -51.70
C ALA A 113 53.66 -19.08 -50.75
N LYS A 114 54.69 -19.83 -51.13
CA LYS A 114 56.05 -19.78 -50.61
C LYS A 114 56.45 -18.35 -50.21
N ARG A 115 56.82 -18.23 -48.94
CA ARG A 115 57.55 -17.14 -48.27
C ARG A 115 58.38 -16.30 -49.25
N THR A 116 57.86 -15.14 -49.65
CA THR A 116 58.69 -14.06 -50.22
C THR A 116 58.34 -12.75 -49.52
N ARG A 117 59.35 -12.16 -48.91
CA ARG A 117 59.30 -11.04 -47.97
C ARG A 117 59.27 -9.74 -48.74
N THR A 118 58.18 -8.97 -48.68
CA THR A 118 58.21 -7.53 -49.01
C THR A 118 57.02 -6.79 -48.39
N ASN A 119 57.34 -5.71 -47.68
CA ASN A 119 56.42 -4.75 -47.07
C ASN A 119 55.57 -4.04 -48.13
N LYS A 120 54.26 -3.90 -47.89
CA LYS A 120 53.52 -2.69 -48.25
C LYS A 120 52.21 -2.59 -47.47
N SER A 121 52.06 -1.46 -46.81
CA SER A 121 50.83 -0.94 -46.23
C SER A 121 49.79 -0.67 -47.30
N GLU A 122 48.51 -0.95 -47.03
CA GLU A 122 47.42 -0.04 -47.36
C GLU A 122 46.16 -0.43 -46.59
N VAL A 123 45.58 0.59 -45.99
CA VAL A 123 44.32 0.61 -45.24
C VAL A 123 43.19 0.64 -46.25
N ASP A 124 42.15 -0.19 -46.06
CA ASP A 124 40.82 0.16 -46.54
C ASP A 124 39.75 -0.39 -45.59
N ASN A 125 39.01 0.55 -45.00
CA ASN A 125 37.81 0.35 -44.21
C ASN A 125 36.65 0.07 -45.16
N SER A 126 35.90 -1.01 -44.93
CA SER A 126 34.57 -1.17 -45.54
C SER A 126 33.57 -1.57 -44.46
N ASP A 127 32.78 -0.59 -44.03
CA ASP A 127 31.60 -0.77 -43.20
C ASP A 127 30.55 -1.57 -43.99
N SER A 128 30.15 -2.73 -43.47
CA SER A 128 29.03 -3.49 -44.01
C SER A 128 27.91 -3.50 -42.98
N GLU A 129 26.91 -2.64 -43.22
CA GLU A 129 25.66 -2.56 -42.46
C GLU A 129 24.84 -3.85 -42.60
N GLY A 130 24.91 -4.72 -41.59
CA GLY A 130 24.10 -5.92 -41.47
C GLY A 130 22.81 -5.64 -40.70
N ASN A 131 21.69 -5.60 -41.42
CA ASN A 131 20.30 -5.46 -40.96
C ASN A 131 19.93 -6.41 -39.80
N ASN A 132 19.63 -5.84 -38.63
CA ASN A 132 19.19 -6.57 -37.43
C ASN A 132 17.67 -6.42 -37.24
N ASN A 133 16.87 -7.23 -37.93
CA ASN A 133 15.46 -7.38 -37.58
C ASN A 133 15.30 -8.60 -36.66
N PHE A 134 15.26 -8.40 -35.35
CA PHE A 134 14.84 -9.44 -34.40
C PHE A 134 13.81 -8.91 -33.43
N HIS A 135 12.63 -9.52 -33.50
CA HIS A 135 11.45 -9.20 -32.72
C HIS A 135 11.64 -9.78 -31.31
N ALA A 136 11.81 -8.90 -30.31
CA ALA A 136 11.74 -9.30 -28.92
C ALA A 136 10.26 -9.56 -28.59
N GLU A 137 9.91 -10.81 -28.28
CA GLU A 137 8.59 -11.12 -27.75
C GLU A 137 8.40 -10.37 -26.43
N ASN A 138 7.47 -9.42 -26.47
CA ASN A 138 7.08 -8.63 -25.33
C ASN A 138 6.26 -9.54 -24.40
N TYR A 139 6.87 -10.01 -23.32
CA TYR A 139 6.14 -10.72 -22.27
C TYR A 139 5.15 -9.74 -21.65
N ASP A 140 3.92 -9.79 -22.14
CA ASP A 140 2.81 -9.01 -21.61
C ASP A 140 2.42 -9.59 -20.25
N HIS A 141 2.87 -8.93 -19.18
CA HIS A 141 2.38 -9.17 -17.84
C HIS A 141 1.28 -8.16 -17.52
N GLN A 142 0.20 -8.23 -18.30
CA GLN A 142 -1.09 -7.75 -17.82
C GLN A 142 -1.50 -8.62 -16.65
N ASP A 143 -1.49 -8.02 -15.46
CA ASP A 143 -2.64 -7.96 -14.55
C ASP A 143 -2.18 -7.92 -13.09
N LEU A 144 -1.81 -6.74 -12.61
CA LEU A 144 -1.76 -6.44 -11.16
C LEU A 144 -2.48 -5.12 -10.87
N GLY A 145 -3.45 -4.76 -11.71
CA GLY A 145 -4.22 -3.52 -11.62
C GLY A 145 -5.38 -3.56 -10.61
N GLN A 146 -5.74 -4.74 -10.08
CA GLN A 146 -6.99 -4.90 -9.31
C GLN A 146 -6.95 -4.51 -7.82
N THR A 147 -5.87 -3.91 -7.31
CA THR A 147 -5.71 -3.87 -5.83
C THR A 147 -6.22 -2.62 -5.12
N ASP A 148 -6.35 -1.47 -5.76
CA ASP A 148 -6.72 -0.24 -5.03
C ASP A 148 -8.24 -0.22 -4.65
N ASP A 149 -9.15 -0.64 -5.55
CA ASP A 149 -10.60 -0.61 -5.28
C ASP A 149 -11.09 -1.71 -4.31
N GLU A 150 -10.50 -2.91 -4.37
CA GLU A 150 -10.82 -4.00 -3.43
C GLU A 150 -10.32 -3.72 -2.01
N LEU A 151 -9.17 -3.03 -1.88
CA LEU A 151 -8.61 -2.64 -0.58
C LEU A 151 -9.41 -1.52 0.08
N GLU A 152 -9.90 -0.53 -0.67
CA GLU A 152 -10.77 0.51 -0.11
C GLU A 152 -12.13 -0.04 0.33
N LYS A 153 -12.71 -0.94 -0.48
CA LYS A 153 -13.97 -1.61 -0.15
C LYS A 153 -13.85 -2.47 1.10
N SER A 154 -12.77 -3.24 1.23
CA SER A 154 -12.50 -4.02 2.45
C SER A 154 -12.18 -3.14 3.68
N LEU A 155 -11.56 -1.96 3.49
CA LEU A 155 -11.39 -0.97 4.57
C LEU A 155 -12.73 -0.45 5.10
N SER A 156 -13.67 -0.12 4.20
CA SER A 156 -14.99 0.36 4.60
C SER A 156 -15.74 -0.67 5.45
N VAL A 157 -15.65 -1.95 5.08
CA VAL A 157 -16.30 -3.07 5.78
C VAL A 157 -15.69 -3.28 7.16
N ILE A 158 -14.35 -3.26 7.28
CA ILE A 158 -13.66 -3.46 8.56
C ILE A 158 -13.95 -2.30 9.53
N VAL A 159 -13.93 -1.06 9.04
CA VAL A 159 -14.22 0.13 9.85
C VAL A 159 -15.67 0.13 10.34
N ILE A 160 -16.63 -0.24 9.47
CA ILE A 160 -18.05 -0.34 9.84
C ILE A 160 -18.25 -1.44 10.90
N LYS A 161 -17.68 -2.62 10.70
CA LYS A 161 -17.82 -3.75 11.63
C LYS A 161 -17.23 -3.42 13.01
N HIS A 162 -16.05 -2.80 13.04
CA HIS A 162 -15.42 -2.42 14.30
C HIS A 162 -16.21 -1.32 15.04
N ARG A 163 -16.79 -0.37 14.30
CA ARG A 163 -17.69 0.65 14.87
C ARG A 163 -18.94 0.03 15.48
N GLU A 164 -19.56 -0.94 14.82
CA GLU A 164 -20.72 -1.69 15.31
C GLU A 164 -20.38 -2.46 16.60
N GLU A 165 -19.26 -3.17 16.64
CA GLU A 165 -18.80 -3.89 17.84
C GLU A 165 -18.57 -2.96 19.04
N ILE A 166 -18.00 -1.77 18.81
CA ILE A 166 -17.79 -0.78 19.86
C ILE A 166 -19.14 -0.26 20.39
N LYS A 167 -20.10 0.04 19.51
CA LYS A 167 -21.44 0.47 19.94
C LYS A 167 -22.11 -0.58 20.83
N ILE A 168 -22.03 -1.86 20.43
CA ILE A 168 -22.60 -2.97 21.21
C ILE A 168 -21.93 -3.05 22.59
N LYS A 169 -20.59 -3.05 22.64
CA LYS A 169 -19.85 -3.09 23.91
C LYS A 169 -20.20 -1.92 24.83
N VAL A 170 -20.30 -0.70 24.29
CA VAL A 170 -20.69 0.50 25.04
C VAL A 170 -22.11 0.38 25.57
N ALA A 171 -23.06 -0.10 24.75
CA ALA A 171 -24.44 -0.32 25.18
C ALA A 171 -24.52 -1.37 26.30
N THR A 172 -23.77 -2.48 26.19
CA THR A 172 -23.74 -3.52 27.23
C THR A 172 -23.14 -3.01 28.54
N ILE A 173 -22.10 -2.17 28.49
CA ILE A 173 -21.52 -1.55 29.69
C ILE A 173 -22.50 -0.57 30.33
N LEU A 174 -23.18 0.26 29.54
CA LEU A 174 -24.17 1.21 30.04
C LEU A 174 -25.36 0.53 30.72
N ILE A 175 -25.81 -0.62 30.20
CA ILE A 175 -26.86 -1.44 30.83
C ILE A 175 -26.37 -2.00 32.17
N LYS A 176 -25.16 -2.58 32.22
CA LYS A 176 -24.59 -3.14 33.46
C LYS A 176 -24.28 -2.12 34.55
N VAL A 177 -24.09 -0.84 34.20
CA VAL A 177 -23.85 0.25 35.16
C VAL A 177 -25.17 0.86 35.67
N SER A 178 -26.30 0.52 35.04
CA SER A 178 -27.63 1.02 35.40
C SER A 178 -28.47 0.03 36.21
N GLU A 179 -27.96 -1.19 36.45
CA GLU A 179 -28.45 -2.17 37.44
C GLU A 179 -27.77 -1.97 38.80
#